data_AF-A0A948JNX3-F1
#
_entry.id   AF-A0A948JNX3-F1
#
_cell.length_a   1.000
_cell.length_b   1.000
_cell.length_c   1.000
_cell.angle_alpha   90.00
_cell.angle_beta   90.00
_cell.angle_gamma   90.00
#
_symmetry.space_group_name_H-M   'P 1'
#
loop_
_entity.id
_entity.type
_entity.pdbx_description
1 polymer ?
#
loop_
_entity_poly.entity_id
_entity_poly.type
_entity_poly.pdbx_seq_one_letter_code
_entity_poly.pdbx_strand_id
1 'polypeptide(L)'
;LKKILWISRHSMHGVQIGALRRMFGQDVEVVEDPQPFDSAEKIVGRVRQGGFDDVIVVAPLSVLARMVDLGLRPLWSESEVVPREKADWNVRNRYYRFVRFRRVRRLVLEFDELGPEAERREEDGHTPTSLRSATPLIRGDRGGDHDKN
;
A
#
# COMPACT_ATOMS: atom_id res chain seq x y z
N LEU A 1 12.78 27.62 -0.09
CA LEU A 1 11.78 26.80 0.60
C LEU A 1 11.49 25.59 -0.29
N LYS A 2 11.69 24.37 0.22
CA LYS A 2 11.37 23.13 -0.50
C LYS A 2 9.99 22.65 -0.06
N LYS A 3 9.01 22.67 -0.97
CA LYS A 3 7.63 22.30 -0.68
C LYS A 3 7.35 20.86 -1.11
N ILE A 4 7.03 20.00 -0.15
CA ILE A 4 6.87 18.56 -0.35
C ILE A 4 5.44 18.16 -0.02
N LEU A 5 4.75 17.55 -0.99
CA LEU A 5 3.42 16.98 -0.78
C LEU A 5 3.54 15.58 -0.15
N TRP A 6 2.84 15.34 0.95
CA TRP A 6 2.73 14.03 1.60
C TRP A 6 1.32 13.49 1.42
N ILE A 7 1.16 12.50 0.54
CA ILE A 7 -0.13 11.89 0.23
C ILE A 7 -0.28 10.60 1.05
N SER A 8 -1.00 10.72 2.15
CA SER A 8 -1.27 9.63 3.09
C SER A 8 -2.40 10.04 4.04
N ARG A 9 -3.16 9.06 4.50
CA ARG A 9 -4.15 9.24 5.58
C ARG A 9 -3.51 9.37 6.96
N HIS A 10 -2.21 9.11 7.07
CA HIS A 10 -1.46 9.17 8.31
C HIS A 10 -0.47 10.32 8.25
N SER A 11 -0.36 11.10 9.31
CA SER A 11 0.62 12.17 9.40
C SER A 11 2.05 11.64 9.33
N MET A 12 2.96 12.49 8.83
CA MET A 12 4.37 12.13 8.72
C MET A 12 5.04 12.07 10.10
N HIS A 13 5.84 11.02 10.36
CA HIS A 13 6.53 10.87 11.63
C HIS A 13 7.76 11.80 11.73
N GLY A 14 8.11 12.22 12.95
CA GLY A 14 9.20 13.18 13.18
C GLY A 14 10.56 12.74 12.63
N VAL A 15 10.85 11.43 12.66
CA VAL A 15 12.08 10.86 12.08
C VAL A 15 12.16 11.06 10.56
N GLN A 16 11.03 10.99 9.87
CA GLN A 16 10.91 11.22 8.43
C GLN A 16 11.10 12.71 8.12
N ILE A 17 10.46 13.60 8.88
CA ILE A 17 10.66 15.06 8.76
C ILE A 17 12.13 15.43 8.97
N GLY A 18 12.77 14.86 9.99
CA GLY A 18 14.20 15.05 10.24
C GLY A 18 15.08 14.58 9.07
N ALA A 19 14.72 13.49 8.41
CA ALA A 19 15.42 13.03 7.21
C ALA A 19 15.22 13.98 6.01
N LEU A 20 14.02 14.49 5.78
CA LEU A 20 13.78 15.49 4.73
C LEU A 20 14.58 16.77 4.96
N ARG A 21 14.64 17.25 6.21
CA ARG A 21 15.43 18.42 6.57
C ARG A 21 16.94 18.22 6.33
N ARG A 22 17.46 17.02 6.58
CA ARG A 22 18.85 16.69 6.24
C ARG A 22 19.09 16.64 4.73
N MET A 23 18.12 16.17 3.96
CA MET A 23 18.24 16.02 2.50
C MET A 23 18.10 17.35 1.74
N PHE A 24 17.19 18.22 2.17
CA PHE A 24 16.79 19.42 1.41
C PHE A 24 17.01 20.74 2.16
N GLY A 25 17.56 20.71 3.37
CA GLY A 25 17.77 21.88 4.22
C GLY A 25 16.67 22.09 5.27
N GLN A 26 16.86 23.05 6.18
CA GLN A 26 15.90 23.31 7.26
C GLN A 26 14.57 23.90 6.75
N ASP A 27 14.61 24.59 5.62
CA ASP A 27 13.46 25.23 4.98
C ASP A 27 12.65 24.23 4.14
N VAL A 28 12.28 23.09 4.74
CA VAL A 28 11.35 22.11 4.15
C VAL A 28 9.97 22.36 4.73
N GLU A 29 9.01 22.60 3.83
CA GLU A 29 7.57 22.61 4.14
C GLU A 29 6.96 21.29 3.68
N VAL A 30 6.41 20.52 4.62
CA VAL A 30 5.62 19.32 4.30
C VAL A 30 4.15 19.69 4.36
N VAL A 31 3.44 19.51 3.25
CA VAL A 31 2.00 19.72 3.17
C VAL A 31 1.33 18.35 3.13
N GLU A 32 0.49 18.06 4.12
CA GLU A 32 -0.24 16.81 4.19
C GLU A 32 -1.50 16.87 3.30
N ASP A 33 -1.70 15.83 2.49
CA ASP A 33 -2.92 15.61 1.72
C ASP A 33 -3.54 14.26 2.12
N PRO A 34 -4.53 14.26 3.03
CA PRO A 34 -5.21 13.05 3.46
C PRO A 34 -6.33 12.62 2.50
N GLN A 35 -6.60 13.38 1.43
CA GLN A 35 -7.72 13.10 0.56
C GLN A 35 -7.50 11.79 -0.22
N PRO A 36 -8.53 10.93 -0.31
CA PRO A 36 -8.45 9.73 -1.12
C PRO A 36 -8.15 10.07 -2.58
N PHE A 37 -7.54 9.10 -3.27
CA PHE A 37 -7.28 9.15 -4.69
C PHE A 37 -7.70 7.80 -5.30
N ASP A 38 -8.11 7.83 -6.56
CA ASP A 38 -8.47 6.66 -7.35
C ASP A 38 -7.57 6.47 -8.58
N SER A 39 -6.71 7.45 -8.89
CA SER A 39 -5.76 7.38 -9.99
C SER A 39 -4.46 8.14 -9.74
N ALA A 40 -3.42 7.77 -10.50
CA ALA A 40 -2.15 8.48 -10.53
C ALA A 40 -2.31 9.89 -11.10
N GLU A 41 -3.20 10.08 -12.07
CA GLU A 41 -3.48 11.37 -12.72
C GLU A 41 -4.00 12.40 -11.72
N LYS A 42 -4.89 12.01 -10.79
CA LYS A 42 -5.36 12.92 -9.73
C LYS A 42 -4.20 13.36 -8.83
N ILE A 43 -3.33 12.44 -8.44
CA ILE A 43 -2.14 12.75 -7.66
C ILE A 43 -1.24 13.74 -8.42
N VAL A 44 -0.94 13.46 -9.69
CA VAL A 44 -0.09 14.31 -10.54
C VAL A 44 -0.69 15.70 -10.69
N GLY A 45 -2.00 15.79 -10.88
CA GLY A 45 -2.74 17.05 -10.93
C GLY A 45 -2.55 17.88 -9.66
N ARG A 46 -2.74 17.27 -8.48
CA ARG A 46 -2.54 17.92 -7.18
C ARG A 46 -1.11 18.44 -7.00
N VAL A 47 -0.11 17.62 -7.35
CA VAL A 47 1.31 17.99 -7.28
C VAL A 47 1.59 19.24 -8.13
N ARG A 48 1.12 19.25 -9.39
CA ARG A 48 1.36 20.36 -10.33
C ARG A 48 0.61 21.63 -9.93
N GLN A 49 -0.68 21.51 -9.58
CA GLN A 49 -1.52 22.64 -9.21
C GLN A 49 -1.05 23.32 -7.92
N GLY A 50 -0.57 22.54 -6.95
CA GLY A 50 -0.08 23.08 -5.68
C GLY A 50 1.35 23.62 -5.71
N GLY A 51 2.03 23.55 -6.87
CA GLY A 51 3.41 24.00 -7.05
C GLY A 51 4.40 23.25 -6.15
N PHE A 52 4.19 21.94 -5.97
CA PHE A 52 5.05 21.13 -5.10
C PHE A 52 6.35 20.74 -5.82
N ASP A 53 7.48 20.91 -5.14
CA ASP A 53 8.79 20.54 -5.67
C ASP A 53 9.03 19.03 -5.63
N ASP A 54 8.34 18.34 -4.72
CA ASP A 54 8.46 16.91 -4.51
C ASP A 54 7.18 16.32 -3.92
N VAL A 55 7.03 15.01 -4.05
CA VAL A 55 5.90 14.27 -3.50
C VAL A 55 6.37 12.96 -2.88
N ILE A 56 5.82 12.64 -1.74
CA ILE A 56 5.88 11.32 -1.12
C ILE A 56 4.46 10.76 -1.12
N VAL A 57 4.30 9.53 -1.59
CA VAL A 57 3.00 8.89 -1.71
C VAL A 57 3.07 7.47 -1.15
N VAL A 58 2.04 7.08 -0.40
CA VAL A 58 1.82 5.69 0.00
C VAL A 58 0.70 5.12 -0.89
N ALA A 59 1.08 4.47 -1.99
CA ALA A 59 0.16 3.94 -3.00
C ALA A 59 0.60 2.55 -3.51
N PRO A 60 -0.29 1.77 -4.12
CA PRO A 60 0.08 0.55 -4.85
C PRO A 60 1.18 0.81 -5.89
N LEU A 61 2.04 -0.20 -6.14
CA LEU A 61 3.16 -0.06 -7.07
C LEU A 61 2.72 0.31 -8.50
N SER A 62 1.54 -0.15 -8.94
CA SER A 62 0.97 0.22 -10.24
C SER A 62 0.65 1.71 -10.36
N VAL A 63 0.09 2.31 -9.31
CA VAL A 63 -0.15 3.76 -9.24
C VAL A 63 1.18 4.52 -9.26
N LEU A 64 2.16 4.05 -8.49
CA LEU A 64 3.50 4.65 -8.44
C LEU A 64 4.21 4.58 -9.80
N ALA A 65 4.11 3.44 -10.50
CA ALA A 65 4.63 3.26 -11.85
C ALA A 65 3.99 4.26 -12.81
N ARG A 66 2.65 4.36 -12.80
CA ARG A 66 1.92 5.31 -13.63
C ARG A 66 2.29 6.76 -13.34
N MET A 67 2.52 7.14 -12.09
CA MET A 67 3.00 8.48 -11.75
C MET A 67 4.37 8.78 -12.39
N VAL A 68 5.24 7.78 -12.45
CA VAL A 68 6.55 7.90 -13.10
C VAL A 68 6.42 8.09 -14.61
N ASP A 69 5.54 7.34 -15.26
CA ASP A 69 5.25 7.49 -16.69
C ASP A 69 4.68 8.89 -17.02
N LEU A 70 3.91 9.47 -16.09
CA LEU A 70 3.38 10.83 -16.19
C LEU A 70 4.42 11.92 -15.88
N GLY A 71 5.68 11.54 -15.66
CA GLY A 71 6.82 12.46 -15.52
C GLY A 71 7.11 12.89 -14.08
N LEU A 72 6.43 12.34 -13.07
CA LEU A 72 6.82 12.56 -11.68
C LEU A 72 7.92 11.59 -11.25
N ARG A 73 8.70 11.98 -10.24
CA ARG A 73 9.70 11.09 -9.63
C ARG A 73 9.50 11.11 -8.11
N PRO A 74 8.49 10.41 -7.59
CA PRO A 74 8.16 10.46 -6.16
C PRO A 74 9.31 9.99 -5.27
N LEU A 75 9.32 10.45 -4.02
CA LEU A 75 10.11 9.89 -2.94
C LEU A 75 9.37 8.68 -2.35
N TRP A 76 10.06 7.54 -2.30
CA TRP A 76 9.63 6.33 -1.61
C TRP A 76 10.12 6.36 -0.16
N SER A 77 9.19 6.27 0.79
CA SER A 77 9.52 6.13 2.22
C SER A 77 9.77 4.66 2.54
N GLU A 78 11.03 4.24 2.52
CA GLU A 78 11.42 2.86 2.85
C GLU A 78 11.28 2.63 4.36
N SER A 79 10.62 1.53 4.72
CA SER A 79 10.49 1.08 6.10
C SER A 79 10.63 -0.43 6.18
N GLU A 80 11.07 -0.90 7.34
CA GLU A 80 11.20 -2.32 7.66
C GLU A 80 10.29 -2.68 8.84
N VAL A 81 9.84 -3.94 8.87
CA VAL A 81 9.08 -4.46 10.01
C VAL A 81 10.06 -4.86 11.11
N VAL A 82 9.84 -4.38 12.33
CA VAL A 82 10.74 -4.57 13.48
C VAL A 82 9.98 -4.98 14.73
N PRO A 83 10.67 -5.46 15.79
CA PRO A 83 10.07 -5.57 17.12
C PRO A 83 9.55 -4.22 17.65
N ARG A 84 8.56 -4.27 18.54
CA ARG A 84 7.84 -3.08 19.06
C ARG A 84 8.78 -2.03 19.67
N GLU A 85 9.85 -2.47 20.32
CA GLU A 85 10.79 -1.63 21.08
C GLU A 85 11.69 -0.80 20.16
N LYS A 86 11.76 -1.16 18.88
CA LYS A 86 12.58 -0.49 17.85
C LYS A 86 11.74 0.30 16.84
N ALA A 87 10.42 0.34 17.03
CA ALA A 87 9.48 0.88 16.07
C ALA A 87 9.37 2.40 16.17
N ASP A 88 9.28 3.05 15.03
CA ASP A 88 8.91 4.47 14.93
C ASP A 88 7.38 4.64 14.89
N TRP A 89 6.64 3.72 14.26
CA TRP A 89 5.18 3.70 14.25
C TRP A 89 4.60 2.28 14.10
N ASN A 90 3.28 2.14 14.26
CA ASN A 90 2.59 0.86 14.06
C ASN A 90 1.30 1.01 13.23
N VAL A 91 0.98 -0.01 12.42
CA VAL A 91 -0.25 -0.10 11.63
C VAL A 91 -0.79 -1.53 11.70
N ARG A 92 -2.03 -1.72 12.15
CA ARG A 92 -2.70 -3.04 12.20
C ARG A 92 -1.82 -4.14 12.83
N ASN A 93 -1.28 -3.88 14.02
CA ASN A 93 -0.38 -4.78 14.75
C ASN A 93 0.95 -5.15 14.03
N ARG A 94 1.37 -4.32 13.07
CA ARG A 94 2.72 -4.36 12.49
C ARG A 94 3.49 -3.12 12.90
N TYR A 95 4.74 -3.30 13.27
CA TYR A 95 5.61 -2.26 13.81
C TYR A 95 6.69 -1.94 12.78
N TYR A 96 6.85 -0.66 12.47
CA TYR A 96 7.69 -0.20 11.38
C TYR A 96 8.77 0.73 11.89
N ARG A 97 9.96 0.61 11.30
CA ARG A 97 11.06 1.55 11.44
C ARG A 97 11.34 2.20 10.09
N PHE A 98 11.47 3.52 10.07
CA PHE A 98 11.92 4.25 8.90
C PHE A 98 13.39 3.94 8.63
N VAL A 99 13.69 3.58 7.38
CA VAL A 99 15.06 3.31 6.94
C VAL A 99 15.62 4.56 6.26
N ARG A 100 14.97 5.01 5.18
CA ARG A 100 15.42 6.15 4.35
C ARG A 100 14.37 6.55 3.32
N PHE A 101 14.59 7.68 2.66
CA PHE A 101 13.92 7.99 1.41
C PHE A 101 14.73 7.51 0.21
N ARG A 102 14.03 7.05 -0.84
CA ARG A 102 14.62 6.74 -2.15
C ARG A 102 13.86 7.49 -3.23
N ARG A 103 14.58 8.06 -4.20
CA ARG A 103 13.94 8.63 -5.39
C ARG A 103 13.52 7.50 -6.32
N VAL A 104 12.24 7.41 -6.62
CA VAL A 104 11.73 6.49 -7.62
C VAL A 104 12.14 7.00 -9.00
N ARG A 105 12.92 6.19 -9.73
CA ARG A 105 13.35 6.52 -11.10
C ARG A 105 12.55 5.80 -12.17
N ARG A 106 12.20 4.54 -11.93
CA ARG A 106 11.48 3.65 -12.84
C ARG A 106 10.87 2.50 -12.05
N LEU A 107 9.67 2.09 -12.40
CA LEU A 107 9.08 0.80 -12.05
C LEU A 107 8.71 0.11 -13.36
N VAL A 108 8.86 -1.21 -13.40
CA VAL A 108 8.49 -2.01 -14.56
C VAL A 108 7.53 -3.08 -14.07
N LEU A 109 6.35 -3.12 -14.67
CA LEU A 109 5.37 -4.18 -14.50
C LEU A 109 5.20 -4.81 -15.88
N GLU A 110 5.43 -6.11 -15.95
CA GLU A 110 5.29 -6.91 -17.16
C GLU A 110 4.18 -7.92 -16.90
N PHE A 111 3.29 -8.07 -17.89
CA PHE A 111 2.13 -8.94 -17.83
C PHE A 111 2.14 -9.85 -19.05
N ASP A 112 1.81 -11.12 -18.84
CA ASP A 112 1.52 -12.06 -19.90
C ASP A 112 0.01 -12.08 -20.18
N GLU A 113 -0.35 -12.21 -21.45
CA GLU A 113 -1.74 -12.46 -21.85
C GLU A 113 -2.11 -13.91 -21.52
N LEU A 114 -3.10 -14.09 -20.64
CA LEU A 114 -3.51 -15.41 -20.15
C LEU A 114 -4.67 -16.02 -20.99
N GLY A 115 -5.12 -15.33 -22.04
CA GLY A 115 -6.18 -15.76 -22.93
C GLY A 115 -7.61 -15.50 -22.39
N PRO A 116 -8.65 -15.84 -23.18
CA PRO A 116 -10.04 -15.46 -22.91
C PRO A 116 -10.63 -16.01 -21.60
N GLU A 117 -10.08 -17.11 -21.08
CA GLU A 117 -10.51 -17.70 -19.80
C GLU A 117 -10.16 -16.81 -18.58
N ALA A 118 -9.24 -15.86 -18.74
CA ALA A 118 -8.87 -14.90 -17.71
C ALA A 118 -9.69 -13.59 -17.76
N GLU A 119 -10.55 -13.42 -18.77
CA GLU A 119 -11.42 -12.25 -18.90
C GLU A 119 -12.67 -12.39 -18.04
N ARG A 120 -13.12 -11.26 -17.47
CA ARG A 120 -14.41 -11.20 -16.78
C ARG A 120 -15.54 -11.48 -17.77
N ARG A 121 -16.41 -12.44 -17.46
CA ARG A 121 -17.62 -12.75 -18.22
C ARG A 121 -18.83 -12.02 -17.64
N GLU A 122 -19.85 -11.80 -18.47
CA GLU A 122 -21.11 -11.20 -18.01
C GLU A 122 -21.82 -12.06 -16.95
N GLU A 123 -21.66 -13.39 -17.07
CA GLU A 123 -22.20 -14.39 -16.15
C GLU A 123 -21.49 -14.43 -14.78
N ASP A 124 -20.32 -13.81 -14.63
CA ASP A 124 -19.59 -13.66 -13.35
C ASP A 124 -20.27 -12.66 -12.40
N GLY A 125 -21.59 -12.52 -12.45
CA GLY A 125 -22.39 -11.61 -11.63
C GLY A 125 -22.01 -11.66 -10.15
N HIS A 126 -22.35 -10.59 -9.41
CA HIS A 126 -21.96 -10.43 -8.01
C HIS A 126 -22.57 -11.53 -7.13
N THR A 127 -21.89 -12.65 -6.99
CA THR A 127 -22.23 -13.70 -6.02
C THR A 127 -21.65 -13.26 -4.69
N PRO A 128 -22.47 -12.94 -3.66
CA PRO A 128 -21.95 -12.62 -2.34
C PRO A 128 -21.15 -13.82 -1.86
N THR A 129 -19.88 -13.62 -1.55
CA THR A 129 -18.97 -14.70 -1.12
C THR A 129 -19.43 -15.29 0.22
N SER A 130 -20.28 -16.32 0.19
CA SER A 130 -20.50 -17.22 1.31
C SER A 130 -19.69 -18.49 1.13
N LEU A 131 -18.36 -18.34 0.96
CA LEU A 131 -17.44 -19.47 1.13
C LEU A 131 -17.29 -19.74 2.63
N ARG A 132 -18.31 -20.37 3.22
CA ARG A 132 -18.12 -21.24 4.39
C ARG A 132 -17.96 -22.66 3.86
N SER A 133 -16.73 -23.15 3.97
CA SER A 133 -16.29 -24.53 3.81
C SER A 133 -17.32 -25.54 4.33
N ALA A 134 -17.92 -26.32 3.43
CA ALA A 134 -18.58 -27.56 3.78
C ALA A 134 -17.50 -28.62 4.01
N THR A 135 -17.08 -28.78 5.26
CA THR A 135 -16.39 -30.00 5.69
C THR A 135 -17.39 -31.16 5.58
N PRO A 136 -17.13 -32.23 4.81
CA PRO A 136 -17.97 -33.42 4.87
C PRO A 136 -17.78 -34.07 6.24
N LEU A 137 -18.81 -34.05 7.09
CA LEU A 137 -18.90 -34.93 8.25
C LEU A 137 -18.96 -36.37 7.72
N ILE A 138 -17.81 -37.06 7.75
CA ILE A 138 -17.77 -38.51 7.57
C ILE A 138 -18.61 -39.10 8.70
N ARG A 139 -19.77 -39.68 8.34
CA ARG A 139 -20.54 -40.56 9.23
C ARG A 139 -19.68 -41.79 9.50
N GLY A 140 -19.00 -41.78 10.63
CA GLY A 140 -18.42 -42.98 11.22
C GLY A 140 -19.54 -43.86 11.75
N ASP A 141 -19.96 -44.81 10.91
CA ASP A 141 -20.70 -45.98 11.31
C ASP A 141 -19.80 -46.84 12.22
N ARG A 142 -20.17 -46.97 13.49
CA ARG A 142 -19.71 -48.03 14.39
C ARG A 142 -20.85 -48.40 15.34
N GLY A 143 -21.68 -49.32 14.89
CA GLY A 143 -22.31 -50.28 15.78
C GLY A 143 -21.26 -51.08 16.54
N GLY A 144 -21.61 -51.51 17.76
CA GLY A 144 -20.73 -52.29 18.61
C GLY A 144 -21.20 -52.32 20.05
N ASP A 145 -22.29 -53.03 20.26
CA ASP A 145 -22.73 -53.60 21.54
C ASP A 145 -21.56 -54.29 22.27
N HIS A 146 -21.47 -54.18 23.59
CA HIS A 146 -21.17 -55.28 24.52
C HIS A 146 -21.08 -54.82 25.99
N ASP A 147 -22.04 -55.33 26.77
CA ASP A 147 -21.93 -55.93 28.10
C ASP A 147 -21.24 -55.22 29.28
N LYS A 148 -22.08 -54.96 30.29
CA LYS A 148 -21.99 -55.48 31.67
C LYS A 148 -20.60 -55.84 32.20
N ASN A 149 -20.09 -55.05 33.15
CA ASN A 149 -20.11 -55.38 34.58
C ASN A 149 -19.77 -54.15 35.43
#